data_AF-A0A257NUF0-F1
#
_entry.id   AF-A0A257NUF0-F1
#
_cell.length_a   1.000
_cell.length_b   1.000
_cell.length_c   1.000
_cell.angle_alpha   90.00
_cell.angle_beta   90.00
_cell.angle_gamma   90.00
#
_symmetry.space_group_name_H-M   'P 1'
#
loop_
_entity.id
_entity.type
_entity.pdbx_description
1 polymer ?
#
loop_
_entity_poly.entity_id
_entity_poly.type
_entity_poly.pdbx_seq_one_letter_code
_entity_poly.pdbx_strand_id
1 'polypeptide(L)' 'MTVRSDRRYGQTHEWTMQDGNDWVLGVTEQGQELLGDVVFAQLPEVGTTVRRGEACATLESVKAASDVLCPVDGVV' A
#
# COMPACT_ATOMS: atom_id res chain seq x y z
N MET A 1 14.21 12.27 -0.02
CA MET A 1 13.06 11.70 -0.77
C MET A 1 13.60 10.89 -1.94
N THR A 2 13.65 9.56 -1.79
CA THR A 2 14.15 8.66 -2.83
C THR A 2 12.97 8.10 -3.61
N VAL A 3 12.73 8.63 -4.81
CA VAL A 3 11.73 8.09 -5.74
C VAL A 3 12.43 7.07 -6.64
N ARG A 4 11.92 5.84 -6.66
CA ARG A 4 12.46 4.74 -7.45
C ARG A 4 11.73 4.66 -8.80
N SER A 5 12.45 4.28 -9.85
CA SER A 5 11.90 4.22 -11.23
C SER A 5 11.27 2.88 -11.59
N ASP A 6 11.39 1.87 -10.72
CA ASP A 6 10.91 0.49 -10.91
C ASP A 6 9.39 0.33 -10.66
N ARG A 7 8.72 1.36 -10.12
CA ARG A 7 7.33 1.28 -9.65
C ARG A 7 6.49 2.47 -10.11
N ARG A 8 5.17 2.30 -10.08
CA ARG A 8 4.18 3.37 -10.28
C ARG A 8 3.70 3.86 -8.92
N TYR A 9 3.31 5.14 -8.85
CA TYR A 9 2.92 5.80 -7.61
C TYR A 9 1.47 6.26 -7.67
N GLY A 10 0.74 6.05 -6.58
CA GLY A 10 -0.61 6.56 -6.35
C GLY A 10 -0.58 8.02 -5.87
N GLN A 11 -1.76 8.63 -5.80
CA GLN A 11 -1.91 10.01 -5.29
C GLN A 11 -1.86 10.06 -3.76
N THR A 12 -2.12 8.95 -3.09
CA THR A 12 -2.28 8.82 -1.63
C THR A 12 -1.11 8.10 -0.97
N HIS A 13 0.09 8.22 -1.55
CA HIS A 13 1.34 7.67 -1.01
C HIS A 13 1.50 6.15 -1.07
N GLU A 14 0.78 5.46 -1.94
CA GLU A 14 1.02 4.06 -2.30
C GLU A 14 1.87 3.93 -3.56
N TRP A 15 2.46 2.76 -3.75
CA TRP A 15 3.11 2.37 -4.99
C TRP A 15 2.74 0.94 -5.37
N THR A 16 2.88 0.65 -6.66
CA THR A 16 2.76 -0.70 -7.19
C THR A 16 3.87 -1.01 -8.19
N MET A 17 4.35 -2.25 -8.17
CA MET A 17 5.42 -2.75 -9.01
C MET A 17 5.01 -4.12 -9.54
N GLN A 18 5.22 -4.35 -10.83
CA GLN A 18 5.00 -5.67 -11.41
C GLN A 18 6.17 -6.59 -11.04
N ASP A 19 5.88 -7.79 -10.53
CA ASP A 19 6.85 -8.83 -10.25
C ASP A 19 6.39 -10.15 -10.89
N GLY A 20 6.94 -10.45 -12.07
CA GLY A 20 6.49 -11.56 -12.90
C GLY A 20 5.02 -11.40 -13.33
N ASN A 21 4.17 -12.33 -12.87
CA ASN A 21 2.73 -12.32 -13.14
C ASN A 21 1.92 -11.62 -12.04
N ASP A 22 2.56 -11.25 -10.93
CA ASP A 22 1.92 -10.66 -9.77
C ASP A 22 2.23 -9.15 -9.67
N TRP A 23 1.49 -8.48 -8.80
CA TRP A 23 1.71 -7.08 -8.47
C TRP A 23 2.04 -6.95 -7.00
N VAL A 24 3.16 -6.29 -6.71
CA VAL A 24 3.56 -5.93 -5.35
C VAL A 24 3.06 -4.53 -5.06
N LEU A 25 2.40 -4.37 -3.91
CA LEU A 25 1.87 -3.10 -3.41
C LEU A 25 2.62 -2.70 -2.15
N GLY A 26 2.72 -1.40 -1.90
CA GLY A 26 3.25 -0.88 -0.64
C GLY A 26 3.05 0.60 -0.49
N VAL A 27 3.52 1.16 0.62
CA VAL A 27 3.50 2.60 0.90
C VAL A 27 4.86 3.22 0.59
N THR A 28 4.84 4.47 0.14
CA THR A 28 6.03 5.26 -0.14
C THR A 28 6.75 5.66 1.15
N GLU A 29 8.02 6.06 1.01
CA GLU A 29 8.81 6.60 2.13
C GLU A 29 8.08 7.77 2.82
N GLN A 30 7.47 8.65 2.04
CA GLN A 30 6.71 9.77 2.61
C GLN A 30 5.46 9.31 3.35
N GLY A 31 4.79 8.28 2.84
CA GLY A 31 3.62 7.68 3.49
C GLY A 31 3.98 7.12 4.88
N GLN A 32 5.11 6.42 5.00
CA GLN A 32 5.57 5.91 6.30
C GLN A 32 6.03 7.05 7.22
N GLU A 33 6.73 8.07 6.71
CA GLU A 33 7.15 9.24 7.51
C GLU A 33 5.95 10.00 8.13
N LEU A 34 4.84 10.11 7.37
CA LEU A 34 3.60 10.74 7.86
C LEU A 34 2.92 9.92 8.96
N LEU A 35 2.95 8.59 8.85
CA LEU A 35 2.45 7.68 9.88
C LEU A 35 3.35 7.67 11.12
N GLY A 36 4.67 7.76 10.94
CA GLY A 36 5.67 7.49 11.96
C GLY A 36 5.86 5.99 12.18
N ASP A 37 6.27 5.60 13.39
CA ASP A 37 6.60 4.20 13.71
C ASP A 37 5.36 3.31 13.60
N VAL A 38 5.26 2.56 12.50
CA VAL A 38 4.20 1.57 12.25
C VAL A 38 4.39 0.38 13.19
N VAL A 39 3.35 0.07 13.96
CA VAL A 39 3.35 -1.02 14.96
C VAL A 39 2.44 -2.17 14.58
N PHE A 40 1.49 -1.94 13.67
CA PHE A 40 0.56 -2.97 13.22
C PHE A 40 0.15 -2.77 11.76
N ALA A 41 -0.07 -3.88 11.06
CA ALA A 41 -0.54 -3.90 9.68
C ALA A 41 -1.64 -4.97 9.55
N GLN A 42 -2.85 -4.52 9.23
CA GLN A 42 -3.96 -5.40 8.87
C GLN A 42 -3.94 -5.62 7.37
N LEU A 43 -3.53 -6.83 6.97
CA LEU A 43 -3.47 -7.23 5.57
C LEU A 43 -4.75 -8.00 5.18
N PRO A 44 -5.14 -7.94 3.90
CA PRO A 44 -6.25 -8.74 3.40
C PRO A 44 -5.88 -10.23 3.39
N GLU A 45 -6.88 -11.10 3.48
CA GLU A 45 -6.68 -12.54 3.39
C GLU A 45 -6.41 -12.96 1.94
N VAL A 46 -5.63 -14.02 1.76
CA VAL A 46 -5.40 -14.64 0.44
C VAL A 46 -6.75 -15.08 -0.15
N GLY A 47 -6.97 -14.76 -1.43
CA GLY A 47 -8.23 -14.97 -2.13
C GLY A 47 -9.21 -13.79 -2.06
N THR A 48 -8.88 -12.73 -1.31
CA THR A 48 -9.72 -11.52 -1.23
C THR A 48 -9.67 -10.77 -2.55
N THR A 49 -10.84 -10.43 -3.10
CA THR A 49 -10.94 -9.51 -4.25
C THR A 49 -10.71 -8.08 -3.78
N VAL A 50 -9.79 -7.38 -4.43
CA VAL A 50 -9.48 -5.98 -4.17
C VAL A 50 -9.82 -5.14 -5.40
N ARG A 51 -10.20 -3.88 -5.18
CA ARG A 51 -10.54 -2.94 -6.26
C ARG A 51 -9.73 -1.68 -6.16
N ARG A 52 -9.40 -1.13 -7.32
CA ARG A 52 -8.68 0.13 -7.44
C ARG A 52 -9.45 1.25 -6.74
N GLY A 53 -8.76 1.97 -5.87
CA GLY A 53 -9.27 3.10 -5.11
C GLY A 53 -10.06 2.70 -3.85
N GLU A 54 -10.28 1.41 -3.61
CA GLU A 54 -10.88 0.91 -2.36
C GLU A 54 -9.77 0.55 -1.36
N ALA A 55 -10.06 0.66 -0.07
CA ALA A 55 -9.13 0.26 0.98
C ALA A 55 -8.91 -1.26 0.93
N CYS A 56 -7.65 -1.69 0.88
CA CYS A 56 -7.28 -3.11 0.87
C CYS A 56 -6.51 -3.55 2.12
N ALA A 57 -5.90 -2.61 2.84
CA ALA A 57 -5.16 -2.87 4.08
C ALA A 57 -5.23 -1.64 4.98
N THR A 58 -4.92 -1.81 6.27
CA THR A 58 -4.84 -0.70 7.24
C THR A 58 -3.49 -0.77 7.95
N LEU A 59 -2.78 0.36 8.01
CA LEU A 59 -1.54 0.51 8.75
C LEU A 59 -1.77 1.35 10.00
N GLU A 60 -1.31 0.87 11.14
CA GLU A 60 -1.40 1.59 12.41
C GLU A 60 0.00 1.89 12.96
N SER A 61 0.18 3.14 13.36
CA SER A 61 1.33 3.63 14.10
C SER A 61 0.94 3.98 15.52
N VAL A 62 1.92 4.36 16.33
CA VAL A 62 1.66 4.92 17.67
C VAL A 62 0.90 6.26 17.65
N LYS A 63 0.74 6.90 16.48
CA LYS A 63 0.13 8.23 16.33
C LYS A 63 -1.17 8.23 15.52
N ALA A 64 -1.29 7.34 14.54
CA ALA A 64 -2.38 7.37 13.57
C ALA A 64 -2.65 5.98 12.99
N ALA A 65 -3.84 5.80 12.44
CA ALA A 65 -4.18 4.71 11.55
C ALA A 65 -4.48 5.28 10.16
N SER A 66 -4.03 4.59 9.10
CA SER A 66 -4.34 4.95 7.72
C SER A 66 -4.73 3.71 6.92
N ASP A 67 -5.80 3.85 6.17
CA ASP A 67 -6.14 2.89 5.14
C ASP A 67 -5.19 3.04 3.95
N VAL A 68 -4.86 1.90 3.32
CA VAL A 68 -4.06 1.80 2.11
C VAL A 68 -5.00 1.52 0.96
N LEU A 69 -5.02 2.42 -0.03
CA LEU A 69 -5.88 2.26 -1.20
C LEU A 69 -5.24 1.32 -2.21
N CYS A 70 -6.03 0.40 -2.76
CA CYS A 70 -5.55 -0.49 -3.80
C CYS A 70 -5.29 0.31 -5.10
N PRO A 71 -4.10 0.19 -5.71
CA PRO A 71 -3.80 0.88 -6.96
C PRO A 71 -4.36 0.16 -8.20
N VAL A 72 -4.76 -1.10 -8.06
CA VAL A 72 -5.22 -1.98 -9.14
C VAL A 72 -6.38 -2.87 -8.69
N ASP A 73 -7.14 -3.39 -9.65
CA ASP A 73 -8.10 -4.47 -9.41
C ASP A 73 -7.36 -5.81 -9.40
N GLY A 74 -7.76 -6.73 -8.52
CA GLY A 74 -7.11 -8.04 -8.45
C GLY A 74 -7.62 -8.95 -7.34
N VAL A 75 -6.86 -10.01 -7.10
CA VAL A 75 -7.05 -10.96 -6.00
C VAL A 75 -5.72 -11.12 -5.28
N VAL A 76 -5.76 -11.10 -3.95
CA VAL A 76 -4.61 -11.26 -3.05
C VAL A 76 -4.12 -12.70 -3.03
#